data_AF-A0A954MUN2-F1
#
_entry.id   AF-A0A954MUN2-F1
#
_cell.length_a   1.000
_cell.length_b   1.000
_cell.length_c   1.000
_cell.angle_alpha   90.00
_cell.angle_beta   90.00
_cell.angle_gamma   90.00
#
_symmetry.space_group_name_H-M   'P 1'
#
loop_
_entity.id
_entity.type
_entity.pdbx_description
1 polymer ?
#
loop_
_entity_poly.entity_id
_entity_poly.type
_entity_poly.pdbx_seq_one_letter_code
_entity_poly.pdbx_strand_id
1 'polypeptide(L)'
;MGRGYTQYSYTDIDIPDECVIHSAFLVYSLEDGAQIRLKQADYFCPTCNGFVVGELIESVAEIENEIDQIQNHPDSVERLMAEWSGDISGRIAELRLRIEWRRKRQSPPKCLHCGSSEILPIPREEEFYHPVSDQPMKVSKRGFLSMNEWYATYTPEGDLIESWDE
;
A
#
# COMPACT_ATOMS: atom_id res chain seq x y z
N MET A 1 18.17 -2.35 -3.61
CA MET A 1 17.24 -3.44 -4.01
C MET A 1 16.27 -2.88 -5.04
N GLY A 2 15.53 -3.72 -5.78
CA GLY A 2 14.54 -3.23 -6.75
C GLY A 2 13.23 -2.80 -6.08
N ARG A 3 12.46 -1.91 -6.71
CA ARG A 3 11.12 -1.53 -6.26
C ARG A 3 10.06 -2.36 -6.96
N GLY A 4 9.03 -2.77 -6.23
CA GLY A 4 7.88 -3.47 -6.78
C GLY A 4 7.10 -2.55 -7.74
N TYR A 5 6.54 -3.10 -8.80
CA TYR A 5 5.66 -2.35 -9.71
C TYR A 5 4.48 -3.16 -10.23
N THR A 6 3.42 -2.43 -10.58
CA THR A 6 2.30 -2.89 -11.38
C THR A 6 2.22 -2.04 -12.65
N GLN A 7 2.13 -2.69 -13.81
CA GLN A 7 1.97 -2.04 -15.11
C GLN A 7 0.56 -2.30 -15.65
N TYR A 8 -0.07 -1.23 -16.12
CA TYR A 8 -1.42 -1.21 -16.66
C TYR A 8 -1.39 -0.82 -18.12
N SER A 9 -2.16 -1.54 -18.94
CA SER A 9 -2.30 -1.29 -20.37
C SER A 9 -3.75 -1.11 -20.74
N TYR A 10 -4.04 -0.17 -21.63
CA TYR A 10 -5.34 -0.08 -22.29
C TYR A 10 -5.50 -1.23 -23.28
N THR A 11 -6.69 -1.83 -23.39
CA THR A 11 -6.89 -2.99 -24.28
C THR A 11 -7.23 -2.60 -25.70
N ASP A 12 -7.91 -1.47 -25.89
CA ASP A 12 -8.58 -1.12 -27.14
C ASP A 12 -7.94 0.07 -27.87
N ILE A 13 -6.96 0.72 -27.24
CA ILE A 13 -6.29 1.92 -27.73
C ILE A 13 -4.79 1.84 -27.49
N ASP A 14 -4.01 2.33 -28.46
CA ASP A 14 -2.55 2.37 -28.40
C ASP A 14 -2.10 3.65 -27.68
N ILE A 15 -2.19 3.62 -26.35
CA ILE A 15 -1.71 4.66 -25.44
C ILE A 15 -0.59 4.08 -24.58
N PRO A 16 0.43 4.87 -24.19
CA PRO A 16 1.48 4.39 -23.30
C PRO A 16 0.93 3.75 -22.03
N ASP A 17 1.60 2.69 -21.59
CA ASP A 17 1.29 2.01 -20.34
C ASP A 17 1.51 2.93 -19.13
N GLU A 18 0.68 2.76 -18.11
CA GLU A 18 0.84 3.42 -16.83
C GLU A 18 1.46 2.46 -15.80
N CYS A 19 2.37 2.97 -14.97
CA CYS A 19 3.15 2.14 -14.05
C CYS A 19 3.07 2.70 -12.64
N VAL A 20 2.62 1.87 -11.70
CA VAL A 20 2.62 2.18 -10.28
C VAL A 20 3.83 1.56 -9.62
N ILE A 21 4.58 2.38 -8.89
CA ILE A 21 5.82 1.96 -8.22
C ILE A 21 5.62 1.97 -6.71
N HIS A 22 5.76 0.80 -6.10
CA HIS A 22 5.67 0.62 -4.65
C HIS A 22 7.02 0.90 -3.96
N SER A 23 6.97 1.18 -2.65
CA SER A 23 8.16 1.24 -1.81
C SER A 23 8.03 0.31 -0.60
N ALA A 24 9.14 -0.24 -0.10
CA ALA A 24 9.15 -0.99 1.15
C ALA A 24 9.47 -0.11 2.38
N PHE A 25 9.79 1.17 2.18
CA PHE A 25 10.46 2.01 3.17
C PHE A 25 9.62 3.21 3.62
N LEU A 26 8.30 3.03 3.66
CA LEU A 26 7.37 4.05 4.14
C LEU A 26 7.05 3.80 5.62
N VAL A 27 7.29 4.80 6.47
CA VAL A 27 7.08 4.72 7.91
C VAL A 27 6.16 5.82 8.42
N TYR A 28 5.33 5.47 9.40
CA TYR A 28 4.40 6.40 10.05
C TYR A 28 4.82 6.55 11.50
N SER A 29 5.09 7.78 11.92
CA SER A 29 5.54 8.08 13.28
C SER A 29 4.35 8.46 14.15
N LEU A 30 4.12 7.68 15.21
CA LEU A 30 3.09 7.90 16.21
C LEU A 30 3.50 8.95 17.24
N GLU A 31 2.53 9.48 17.99
CA GLU A 31 2.75 10.55 18.99
C GLU A 31 3.72 10.16 20.12
N ASP A 32 3.78 8.87 20.44
CA ASP A 32 4.69 8.30 21.44
C ASP A 32 6.07 7.93 20.87
N GLY A 33 6.31 8.22 19.59
CA GLY A 33 7.54 7.89 18.87
C GLY A 33 7.59 6.47 18.31
N ALA A 34 6.56 5.65 18.52
CA ALA A 34 6.46 4.36 17.87
C ALA A 34 6.31 4.53 16.36
N GLN A 35 6.77 3.54 15.60
CA GLN A 35 6.67 3.55 14.14
C GLN A 35 5.84 2.36 13.66
N ILE A 36 4.97 2.61 12.68
CA ILE A 36 4.22 1.56 12.00
C ILE A 36 4.49 1.62 10.50
N ARG A 37 4.31 0.49 9.82
CA ARG A 37 4.34 0.41 8.35
C ARG A 37 2.93 0.14 7.86
N LEU A 38 2.51 0.86 6.82
CA LEU A 38 1.22 0.61 6.18
C LEU A 38 1.40 -0.20 4.91
N LYS A 39 0.39 -1.02 4.62
CA LYS A 39 0.27 -1.64 3.30
C LYS A 39 -0.01 -0.55 2.26
N GLN A 40 0.35 -0.84 1.02
CA GLN A 40 0.13 0.02 -0.13
C GLN A 40 -0.86 -0.65 -1.08
N ALA A 41 -1.59 0.16 -1.83
CA ALA A 41 -2.42 -0.30 -2.93
C ALA A 41 -2.35 0.67 -4.11
N ASP A 42 -2.78 0.19 -5.27
CA ASP A 42 -2.82 0.95 -6.51
C ASP A 42 -4.13 1.73 -6.57
N TYR A 43 -4.02 3.02 -6.90
CA TYR A 43 -5.14 3.94 -7.01
C TYR A 43 -4.99 4.78 -8.27
N PHE A 44 -6.09 5.32 -8.77
CA PHE A 44 -6.04 6.49 -9.64
C PHE A 44 -6.17 7.76 -8.79
N CYS A 45 -5.27 8.72 -8.96
CA CYS A 45 -5.35 10.01 -8.28
C CYS A 45 -5.72 11.11 -9.28
N PRO A 46 -6.90 11.75 -9.17
CA PRO A 46 -7.29 12.87 -10.01
C PRO A 46 -6.34 14.07 -9.89
N THR A 47 -5.75 14.29 -8.71
CA THR A 47 -4.78 15.38 -8.48
C THR A 47 -3.46 15.14 -9.21
N CYS A 48 -2.94 13.90 -9.18
CA CYS A 48 -1.74 13.54 -9.96
C CYS A 48 -2.06 13.26 -11.44
N ASN A 49 -3.34 13.08 -11.76
CA ASN A 49 -3.84 12.65 -13.07
C ASN A 49 -3.15 11.39 -13.61
N GLY A 50 -3.15 10.32 -12.81
CA GLY A 50 -2.58 9.03 -13.21
C GLY A 50 -2.71 7.96 -12.13
N PHE A 51 -2.29 6.74 -12.47
CA PHE A 51 -2.14 5.66 -11.49
C PHE A 51 -0.99 5.96 -10.53
N VAL A 52 -1.26 5.80 -9.24
CA VAL A 52 -0.34 6.09 -8.14
C VAL A 52 -0.42 5.00 -7.08
N VAL A 53 0.59 4.99 -6.23
CA VAL A 53 0.54 4.22 -4.98
C VAL A 53 -0.12 5.06 -3.88
N GLY A 54 -1.03 4.45 -3.13
CA GLY A 54 -1.74 5.08 -2.02
C GLY A 54 -1.72 4.22 -0.77
N GLU A 55 -2.16 4.81 0.34
CA GLU A 55 -2.32 4.11 1.62
C GLU A 55 -3.38 3.01 1.51
N LEU A 56 -3.04 1.76 1.84
CA LEU A 56 -4.04 0.72 2.09
C LEU A 56 -4.39 0.70 3.59
N ILE A 57 -5.48 1.39 3.94
CA ILE A 57 -5.98 1.47 5.32
C ILE A 57 -6.90 0.29 5.59
N GLU A 58 -6.36 -0.77 6.17
CA GLU A 58 -7.12 -1.95 6.59
C GLU A 58 -8.11 -1.61 7.71
N SER A 59 -9.24 -2.28 7.72
CA SER A 59 -10.19 -2.26 8.83
C SER A 59 -9.60 -2.97 10.05
N VAL A 60 -10.11 -2.64 11.24
CA VAL A 60 -9.70 -3.32 12.49
C VAL A 60 -9.96 -4.82 12.39
N ALA A 61 -11.09 -5.24 11.80
CA ALA A 61 -11.43 -6.65 11.64
C ALA A 61 -10.47 -7.40 10.73
N GLU A 62 -10.00 -6.79 9.64
CA GLU A 62 -8.98 -7.39 8.75
C GLU A 62 -7.65 -7.59 9.50
N ILE A 63 -7.23 -6.61 10.30
CA ILE A 63 -5.99 -6.71 11.09
C ILE A 63 -6.13 -7.76 12.20
N GLU A 64 -7.29 -7.83 12.87
CA GLU A 64 -7.59 -8.86 13.87
C GLU A 64 -7.60 -10.26 13.24
N ASN A 65 -8.15 -10.40 12.03
CA ASN A 65 -8.09 -11.65 11.28
C ASN A 65 -6.64 -12.03 10.90
N GLU A 66 -5.80 -11.06 10.50
CA GLU A 66 -4.38 -11.35 10.23
C GLU A 66 -3.65 -11.88 11.49
N ILE A 67 -3.94 -11.31 12.66
CA ILE A 67 -3.41 -11.82 13.94
C ILE A 67 -3.92 -13.25 14.18
N ASP A 68 -5.20 -13.54 13.95
CA ASP A 68 -5.77 -14.89 14.09
C ASP A 68 -5.07 -15.89 13.15
N GLN A 69 -4.88 -15.54 11.88
CA GLN A 69 -4.16 -16.36 10.90
C GLN A 69 -2.75 -16.72 11.40
N ILE A 70 -2.00 -15.74 11.89
CA ILE A 70 -0.63 -15.95 12.41
C ILE A 70 -0.63 -16.81 13.68
N GLN A 71 -1.63 -16.69 14.54
CA GLN A 71 -1.63 -17.36 15.85
C GLN A 71 -2.20 -18.78 15.79
N ASN A 72 -3.25 -18.99 15.01
CA ASN A 72 -4.12 -20.17 15.10
C ASN A 72 -4.13 -21.03 13.83
N HIS A 73 -3.61 -20.54 12.71
CA HIS A 73 -3.64 -21.24 11.42
C HIS A 73 -2.21 -21.46 10.91
N PRO A 74 -1.54 -22.56 11.30
CA PRO A 74 -0.13 -22.79 10.99
C PRO A 74 0.18 -22.86 9.49
N ASP A 75 -0.80 -23.25 8.68
CA ASP A 75 -0.67 -23.37 7.22
C ASP A 75 -1.11 -22.10 6.47
N SER A 76 -1.49 -21.02 7.19
CA SER A 76 -1.87 -19.75 6.56
C SER A 76 -0.65 -19.07 5.92
N VAL A 77 -0.89 -18.29 4.87
CA VAL A 77 0.17 -17.53 4.19
C VAL A 77 0.78 -16.52 5.16
N GLU A 78 -0.05 -15.88 5.98
CA GLU A 78 0.35 -14.91 7.00
C GLU A 78 1.29 -15.54 8.03
N ARG A 79 0.98 -16.76 8.51
CA ARG A 79 1.86 -17.52 9.40
C ARG A 79 3.20 -17.79 8.75
N LEU A 80 3.20 -18.38 7.55
CA LEU A 80 4.42 -18.77 6.84
C LEU A 80 5.32 -17.55 6.57
N MET A 81 4.73 -16.41 6.21
CA MET A 81 5.44 -15.15 6.03
C MET A 81 6.04 -14.61 7.34
N ALA A 82 5.28 -14.68 8.44
CA ALA A 82 5.79 -14.28 9.75
C ALA A 82 6.94 -15.19 10.22
N GLU A 83 6.85 -16.50 9.98
CA GLU A 83 7.93 -17.45 10.27
C GLU A 83 9.17 -17.21 9.42
N TRP A 84 9.00 -16.91 8.13
CA TRP A 84 10.12 -16.59 7.25
C TRP A 84 10.86 -15.33 7.69
N SER A 85 10.16 -14.35 8.25
CA SER A 85 10.78 -13.15 8.84
C SER A 85 11.54 -13.42 10.15
N GLY A 86 11.28 -14.55 10.81
CA GLY A 86 11.93 -14.95 12.06
C GLY A 86 11.41 -14.27 13.33
N ASP A 87 10.37 -13.42 13.24
CA ASP A 87 9.85 -12.65 14.39
C ASP A 87 8.31 -12.56 14.42
N ILE A 88 7.66 -13.68 14.74
CA ILE A 88 6.20 -13.75 14.90
C ILE A 88 5.71 -12.77 15.99
N SER A 89 6.41 -12.72 17.12
CA SER A 89 6.00 -11.89 18.27
C SER A 89 6.05 -10.40 17.93
N GLY A 90 7.12 -9.95 17.27
CA GLY A 90 7.25 -8.58 16.78
C GLY A 90 6.20 -8.25 15.72
N ARG A 91 5.89 -9.18 14.80
CA ARG A 91 4.80 -9.00 13.83
C ARG A 91 3.45 -8.81 14.50
N ILE A 92 3.10 -9.65 15.48
CA ILE A 92 1.84 -9.51 16.23
C ILE A 92 1.80 -8.19 17.01
N ALA A 93 2.92 -7.78 17.61
CA ALA A 93 3.00 -6.50 18.33
C ALA A 93 2.77 -5.31 17.39
N GLU A 94 3.38 -5.34 16.20
CA GLU A 94 3.18 -4.31 15.17
C GLU A 94 1.73 -4.26 14.65
N LEU A 95 1.08 -5.41 14.42
CA LEU A 95 -0.34 -5.46 14.06
C LEU A 95 -1.25 -4.88 15.15
N ARG A 96 -0.93 -5.10 16.43
CA ARG A 96 -1.67 -4.49 17.56
C ARG A 96 -1.49 -2.97 17.60
N LEU A 97 -0.28 -2.47 17.38
CA LEU A 97 -0.05 -1.03 17.24
C LEU A 97 -0.85 -0.44 16.08
N ARG A 98 -0.93 -1.14 14.95
CA ARG A 98 -1.79 -0.74 13.82
C ARG A 98 -3.28 -0.71 14.17
N ILE A 99 -3.79 -1.63 14.99
CA ILE A 99 -5.18 -1.58 15.48
C ILE A 99 -5.41 -0.31 16.31
N GLU A 100 -4.51 -0.02 17.26
CA GLU A 100 -4.62 1.17 18.11
C GLU A 100 -4.60 2.46 17.29
N TRP A 101 -3.65 2.56 16.36
CA TRP A 101 -3.57 3.66 15.41
C TRP A 101 -4.86 3.77 14.57
N ARG A 102 -5.35 2.65 14.00
CA ARG A 102 -6.54 2.66 13.14
C ARG A 102 -7.79 3.15 13.84
N ARG A 103 -7.94 2.82 15.13
CA ARG A 103 -9.04 3.28 15.99
C ARG A 103 -9.01 4.78 16.26
N LYS A 104 -7.83 5.40 16.26
CA LYS A 104 -7.65 6.84 16.48
C LYS A 104 -7.71 7.64 15.18
N ARG A 105 -7.19 7.07 14.09
CA ARG A 105 -7.09 7.75 12.79
C ARG A 105 -8.45 8.19 12.27
N GLN A 106 -8.52 9.45 11.86
CA GLN A 106 -9.73 10.03 11.29
C GLN A 106 -9.63 10.19 9.76
N SER A 107 -8.41 10.40 9.25
CA SER A 107 -8.20 10.68 7.83
C SER A 107 -8.49 9.45 6.95
N PRO A 108 -9.13 9.65 5.78
CA PRO A 108 -9.24 8.61 4.76
C PRO A 108 -7.86 8.21 4.21
N PRO A 109 -7.79 7.13 3.41
CA PRO A 109 -6.61 6.84 2.59
C PRO A 109 -6.17 8.03 1.74
N LYS A 110 -4.87 8.26 1.62
CA LYS A 110 -4.24 9.32 0.83
C LYS A 110 -3.31 8.76 -0.24
N CYS A 111 -3.17 9.51 -1.33
CA CYS A 111 -2.11 9.34 -2.31
C CYS A 111 -0.76 9.59 -1.64
N LEU A 112 0.17 8.64 -1.73
CA LEU A 112 1.49 8.77 -1.10
C LEU A 112 2.41 9.76 -1.84
N HIS A 113 2.03 10.18 -3.05
CA HIS A 113 2.78 11.19 -3.81
C HIS A 113 2.34 12.62 -3.50
N CYS A 114 1.03 12.91 -3.47
CA CYS A 114 0.51 14.28 -3.32
C CYS A 114 -0.29 14.54 -2.03
N GLY A 115 -0.58 13.51 -1.23
CA GLY A 115 -1.38 13.63 -0.01
C GLY A 115 -2.90 13.76 -0.23
N SER A 116 -3.37 13.79 -1.49
CA SER A 116 -4.80 13.86 -1.80
C SER A 116 -5.56 12.63 -1.30
N SER A 117 -6.70 12.84 -0.66
CA SER A 117 -7.62 11.77 -0.25
C SER A 117 -8.64 11.39 -1.33
N GLU A 118 -8.68 12.12 -2.45
CA GLU A 118 -9.64 11.88 -3.55
C GLU A 118 -9.15 10.76 -4.48
N ILE A 119 -8.60 9.70 -3.92
CA ILE A 119 -8.07 8.56 -4.67
C ILE A 119 -9.17 7.55 -4.99
N LEU A 120 -9.16 7.04 -6.23
CA LEU A 120 -10.12 6.07 -6.72
C LEU A 120 -9.47 4.68 -6.68
N PRO A 121 -10.08 3.69 -6.00
CA PRO A 121 -9.50 2.36 -5.87
C PRO A 121 -9.45 1.64 -7.22
N ILE A 122 -8.35 0.94 -7.49
CA ILE A 122 -8.26 0.03 -8.63
C ILE A 122 -8.68 -1.37 -8.18
N PRO A 123 -9.62 -2.04 -8.88
CA PRO A 123 -9.98 -3.41 -8.59
C PRO A 123 -8.74 -4.33 -8.63
N ARG A 124 -8.72 -5.37 -7.79
CA ARG A 124 -7.64 -6.38 -7.80
C ARG A 124 -7.78 -7.41 -8.94
N GLU A 125 -8.65 -7.13 -9.90
CA GLU A 125 -8.93 -7.99 -11.05
C GLU A 125 -7.87 -7.75 -12.15
N GLU A 126 -7.61 -8.76 -12.98
CA GLU A 126 -6.65 -8.63 -14.09
C GLU A 126 -7.15 -7.71 -15.19
N GLU A 127 -8.46 -7.55 -15.32
CA GLU A 127 -9.14 -6.67 -16.28
C GLU A 127 -10.14 -5.81 -15.53
N PHE A 128 -10.22 -4.52 -15.87
CA PHE A 128 -11.12 -3.55 -15.22
C PHE A 128 -11.35 -2.36 -16.15
N TYR A 129 -12.25 -1.46 -15.77
CA TYR A 129 -12.46 -0.19 -16.48
C TYR A 129 -11.74 0.94 -15.77
N HIS A 130 -11.04 1.79 -16.54
CA HIS A 130 -10.36 2.96 -16.03
C HIS A 130 -11.36 3.83 -15.23
N PRO A 131 -11.06 4.21 -13.97
CA PRO A 131 -12.06 4.77 -13.05
C PRO A 131 -12.63 6.15 -13.47
N VAL A 132 -11.94 6.87 -14.36
CA VAL A 132 -12.40 8.16 -14.92
C VAL A 132 -12.88 8.06 -16.38
N SER A 133 -12.07 7.48 -17.29
CA SER A 133 -12.37 7.45 -18.72
C SER A 133 -13.28 6.29 -19.16
N ASP A 134 -13.57 5.34 -18.26
CA ASP A 134 -14.35 4.13 -18.54
C ASP A 134 -13.79 3.30 -19.70
N GLN A 135 -12.48 3.42 -19.96
CA GLN A 135 -11.78 2.62 -20.98
C GLN A 135 -11.39 1.27 -20.39
N PRO A 136 -11.52 0.16 -21.14
CA PRO A 136 -11.09 -1.14 -20.67
C PRO A 136 -9.56 -1.19 -20.53
N MET A 137 -9.13 -1.75 -19.40
CA MET A 137 -7.74 -1.85 -18.99
C MET A 137 -7.45 -3.26 -18.47
N LYS A 138 -6.17 -3.59 -18.45
CA LYS A 138 -5.68 -4.80 -17.81
C LYS A 138 -4.36 -4.58 -17.10
N VAL A 139 -4.07 -5.46 -16.15
CA VAL A 139 -2.72 -5.60 -15.61
C VAL A 139 -1.87 -6.34 -16.64
N SER A 140 -0.90 -5.64 -17.24
CA SER A 140 -0.03 -6.22 -18.25
C SER A 140 1.22 -6.85 -17.66
N LYS A 141 1.69 -6.34 -16.51
CA LYS A 141 2.91 -6.85 -15.86
C LYS A 141 2.94 -6.54 -14.38
N ARG A 142 3.61 -7.41 -13.62
CA ARG A 142 4.03 -7.17 -12.24
C ARG A 142 5.48 -7.62 -12.07
N GLY A 143 6.22 -7.00 -11.17
CA GLY A 143 7.57 -7.45 -10.86
C GLY A 143 8.39 -6.46 -10.04
N PHE A 144 9.70 -6.49 -10.25
CA PHE A 144 10.65 -5.55 -9.63
C PHE A 144 11.42 -4.77 -10.70
N LEU A 145 11.57 -3.47 -10.50
CA LEU A 145 12.39 -2.59 -11.33
C LEU A 145 13.64 -2.18 -10.54
N SER A 146 14.78 -2.13 -11.23
CA SER A 146 16.02 -1.56 -10.68
C SER A 146 15.89 -0.04 -10.64
N MET A 147 15.48 0.49 -9.49
CA MET A 147 15.30 1.93 -9.25
C MET A 147 15.76 2.26 -7.84
N ASN A 148 16.07 3.54 -7.61
CA ASN A 148 16.41 4.08 -6.30
C ASN A 148 15.32 3.77 -5.29
N GLU A 149 15.73 3.51 -4.06
CA GLU A 149 14.81 3.23 -2.96
C GLU A 149 14.17 4.56 -2.53
N TRP A 150 12.84 4.55 -2.36
CA TRP A 150 12.10 5.75 -1.94
C TRP A 150 11.74 5.63 -0.48
N TYR A 151 12.28 6.52 0.33
CA TYR A 151 12.00 6.60 1.76
C TYR A 151 11.08 7.78 2.03
N ALA A 152 10.12 7.57 2.94
CA ALA A 152 9.31 8.66 3.44
C ALA A 152 8.78 8.39 4.85
N THR A 153 8.69 9.48 5.62
CA THR A 153 8.10 9.51 6.95
C THR A 153 6.79 10.29 6.91
N TYR A 154 5.73 9.74 7.49
CA TYR A 154 4.40 10.34 7.56
C TYR A 154 3.94 10.55 9.00
N THR A 155 3.03 11.52 9.19
CA THR A 155 2.26 11.67 10.42
C THR A 155 1.26 10.51 10.58
N PRO A 156 0.65 10.29 11.77
CA PRO A 156 -0.39 9.28 11.95
C PRO A 156 -1.59 9.47 11.00
N GLU A 157 -1.86 10.71 10.61
CA GLU A 157 -2.95 11.09 9.71
C GLU A 157 -2.55 11.06 8.23
N GLY A 158 -1.34 10.59 7.90
CA GLY A 158 -0.86 10.40 6.53
C GLY A 158 -0.38 11.67 5.84
N ASP A 159 -0.01 12.70 6.60
CA ASP A 159 0.66 13.87 6.04
C ASP A 159 2.16 13.61 5.93
N LEU A 160 2.75 13.98 4.80
CA LEU A 160 4.18 13.80 4.57
C LEU A 160 4.99 14.70 5.51
N ILE A 161 5.95 14.11 6.23
CA ILE A 161 6.92 14.83 7.05
C ILE A 161 8.18 15.09 6.23
N GLU A 162 8.74 14.03 5.63
CA GLU A 162 9.95 14.08 4.82
C GLU A 162 10.00 12.91 3.83
N SER A 163 10.70 13.10 2.71
CA SER A 163 10.94 12.06 1.70
C SER A 163 12.29 12.25 1.01
N TRP A 164 12.94 11.15 0.67
CA TRP A 164 14.20 11.15 -0.08
C TRP A 164 14.37 9.86 -0.89
N ASP A 165 15.26 9.90 -1.87
CA ASP A 165 15.66 8.75 -2.69
C ASP A 165 17.11 8.37 -2.37
N GLU A 166 17.40 7.06 -2.32
CA GLU A 166 18.77 6.49 -2.16
C GLU A 166 19.18 5.63 -3.36
#